data_AF-A0A525C6N6-F1
#
_entry.id   AF-A0A525C6N6-F1
#
_cell.length_a   1.000
_cell.length_b   1.000
_cell.length_c   1.000
_cell.angle_alpha   90.00
_cell.angle_beta   90.00
_cell.angle_gamma   90.00
#
_symmetry.space_group_name_H-M   'P 1'
#
loop_
_entity.id
_entity.type
_entity.pdbx_description
1 polymer ?
#
loop_
_entity_poly.entity_id
_entity_poly.type
_entity_poly.pdbx_seq_one_letter_code
_entity_poly.pdbx_strand_id
1 'polypeptide(L)'
;FSLPLVFVALSLALTIKLRKSPFDTSASHHAHQELVRGVYTEYSGSDLALIELAHWLETVFLLALMWLFWPDPWWAGVLLTAGVYLLEIIVDNISARLTWRWMLGLAWSVGLALCLGNYCMLG
;
A
#
# COMPACT_ATOMS: atom_id res chain seq x y z
N PHE A 1 17.79 -5.30 14.82
CA PHE A 1 16.72 -4.39 15.26
C PHE A 1 15.39 -5.07 14.94
N SER A 2 14.71 -5.66 15.93
CA SER A 2 13.38 -6.25 15.72
C SER A 2 12.32 -5.18 15.88
N LEU A 3 11.91 -4.57 14.77
CA LEU A 3 10.79 -3.62 14.71
C LEU A 3 9.57 -4.28 14.01
N PRO A 4 9.03 -5.39 14.53
CA PRO A 4 7.99 -6.15 13.84
C PRO A 4 6.69 -5.34 13.70
N LEU A 5 6.38 -4.48 14.67
CA LEU A 5 5.16 -3.66 14.66
C LEU A 5 5.23 -2.56 13.61
N VAL A 6 6.41 -1.98 13.38
CA VAL A 6 6.62 -0.99 12.30
C VAL A 6 6.53 -1.64 10.93
N PHE A 7 7.03 -2.87 10.79
CA PHE A 7 6.89 -3.64 9.56
C PHE A 7 5.42 -3.91 9.22
N VAL A 8 4.61 -4.29 10.22
CA VAL A 8 3.16 -4.48 10.03
C VAL A 8 2.46 -3.14 9.69
N ALA A 9 2.82 -2.04 10.36
CA ALA A 9 2.28 -0.72 10.02
C ALA A 9 2.64 -0.29 8.59
N LEU A 10 3.85 -0.61 8.12
CA LEU A 10 4.27 -0.36 6.73
C LEU A 10 3.49 -1.21 5.72
N SER A 11 3.18 -2.47 6.04
CA SER A 11 2.30 -3.28 5.17
C SER A 11 0.89 -2.68 5.07
N LEU A 12 0.30 -2.21 6.18
CA LEU A 12 -0.99 -1.52 6.15
C LEU A 12 -0.93 -0.24 5.28
N ALA A 13 0.17 0.52 5.39
CA ALA A 13 0.39 1.71 4.59
C ALA A 13 0.56 1.37 3.09
N LEU A 14 1.23 0.27 2.76
CA LEU A 14 1.38 -0.24 1.40
C LEU A 14 0.00 -0.58 0.81
N THR A 15 -0.85 -1.29 1.56
CA THR A 15 -2.21 -1.66 1.14
C THR A 15 -3.07 -0.42 0.83
N ILE A 16 -2.97 0.63 1.66
CA ILE A 16 -3.69 1.90 1.43
C ILE A 16 -3.11 2.65 0.22
N LYS A 17 -1.79 2.67 0.07
CA LYS A 17 -1.08 3.36 -1.03
C LYS A 17 -1.30 2.73 -2.40
N LEU A 18 -1.39 1.40 -2.45
CA LEU A 18 -1.69 0.65 -3.67
C LEU A 18 -3.12 0.89 -4.18
N ARG A 19 -3.98 1.55 -3.39
CA ARG A 19 -5.38 1.89 -3.75
C ARG A 19 -6.18 0.70 -4.28
N LYS A 20 -5.80 -0.52 -3.90
CA LYS A 20 -6.50 -1.75 -4.23
C LYS A 20 -7.55 -2.06 -3.16
N SER A 21 -8.55 -2.88 -3.48
CA SER A 21 -9.60 -3.31 -2.54
C SER A 21 -8.95 -3.79 -1.24
N PRO A 22 -9.42 -3.38 -0.05
CA PRO A 22 -10.67 -2.72 0.26
C PRO A 22 -10.64 -1.17 0.18
N PHE A 23 -9.55 -0.55 -0.28
CA PHE A 23 -9.32 0.90 -0.23
C PHE A 23 -9.38 1.58 -1.60
N ASP A 24 -10.29 1.09 -2.47
CA ASP A 24 -10.55 1.65 -3.79
C ASP A 24 -11.20 3.04 -3.66
N THR A 25 -10.39 4.10 -3.70
CA THR A 25 -10.89 5.43 -4.04
C THR A 25 -11.17 5.47 -5.54
N SER A 26 -12.31 4.91 -5.93
CA SER A 26 -13.01 5.20 -7.18
C SER A 26 -12.14 5.14 -8.46
N ALA A 27 -11.46 4.02 -8.75
CA ALA A 27 -10.80 3.84 -10.05
C ALA A 27 -11.11 2.47 -10.67
N SER A 28 -12.38 2.24 -10.96
CA SER A 28 -12.88 1.03 -11.62
C SER A 28 -12.15 0.76 -12.97
N HIS A 29 -11.63 -0.45 -13.11
CA HIS A 29 -10.88 -0.96 -14.27
C HIS A 29 -11.74 -1.27 -15.53
N HIS A 30 -12.99 -0.82 -15.56
CA HIS A 30 -13.90 -1.00 -16.70
C HIS A 30 -14.24 0.37 -17.27
N ALA A 31 -13.69 0.66 -18.45
CA ALA A 31 -13.86 1.91 -19.21
C ALA A 31 -15.30 2.22 -19.66
N HIS A 32 -16.31 1.53 -19.13
CA HIS A 32 -17.73 1.68 -19.44
C HIS A 32 -18.58 2.16 -18.25
N GLN A 33 -17.98 2.48 -17.11
CA GLN A 33 -18.69 3.21 -16.06
C GLN A 33 -18.04 4.57 -15.84
N GLU A 34 -18.81 5.60 -16.16
CA GLU A 34 -18.53 7.04 -16.13
C GLU A 34 -18.26 7.61 -14.73
N LEU A 35 -17.54 6.90 -13.86
CA LEU A 35 -16.75 7.56 -12.82
C LEU A 35 -15.39 7.88 -13.42
N VAL A 36 -15.47 8.87 -14.30
CA VAL A 36 -14.35 9.62 -14.87
C VAL A 36 -13.31 9.75 -13.78
N ARG A 37 -12.11 9.21 -14.01
CA ARG A 37 -10.92 9.59 -13.26
C ARG A 37 -10.71 11.10 -13.51
N GLY A 38 -11.52 11.99 -12.94
CA GLY A 38 -11.64 13.39 -13.38
C GLY A 38 -10.32 14.15 -13.40
N VAL A 39 -9.38 13.74 -12.53
CA VAL A 39 -8.01 14.26 -12.52
C VAL A 39 -7.13 13.66 -13.63
N TYR A 40 -7.32 12.40 -13.99
CA TYR A 40 -6.49 11.69 -14.99
C TYR A 40 -7.02 11.78 -16.42
N THR A 41 -8.29 12.12 -16.62
CA THR A 41 -8.90 12.23 -17.96
C THR A 41 -8.43 13.44 -18.75
N GLU A 42 -7.81 14.42 -18.09
CA GLU A 42 -7.20 15.58 -18.75
C GLU A 42 -5.79 15.28 -19.27
N TYR A 43 -5.16 14.19 -18.81
CA TYR A 43 -3.82 13.79 -19.22
C TYR A 43 -3.87 12.76 -20.36
N SER A 44 -3.04 12.94 -21.38
CA SER A 44 -2.96 12.03 -22.52
C SER A 44 -1.51 11.66 -22.85
N GLY A 45 -1.32 10.46 -23.42
CA GLY A 45 -0.03 10.01 -23.96
C GLY A 45 1.11 10.00 -22.94
N SER A 46 2.01 10.99 -23.04
CA SER A 46 3.23 11.12 -22.23
C SER A 46 2.95 11.37 -20.76
N ASP A 47 1.97 12.22 -20.46
CA ASP A 47 1.75 12.67 -19.08
C ASP A 47 1.07 11.58 -18.26
N LEU A 48 0.18 10.81 -18.89
CA LEU A 48 -0.38 9.60 -18.30
C LEU A 48 0.73 8.56 -18.02
N ALA A 49 1.68 8.39 -18.94
CA ALA A 49 2.80 7.48 -18.75
C ALA A 49 3.70 7.91 -17.59
N LEU A 50 3.95 9.22 -17.42
CA LEU A 50 4.72 9.75 -16.29
C LEU A 50 4.01 9.53 -14.95
N ILE A 51 2.70 9.73 -14.90
CA ILE A 51 1.88 9.48 -13.72
C ILE A 51 1.93 8.00 -13.33
N GLU A 52 1.75 7.12 -14.30
CA GLU A 52 1.80 5.67 -14.08
C GLU A 52 3.19 5.26 -13.60
N LEU A 53 4.25 5.76 -14.26
CA LEU A 53 5.63 5.52 -13.84
C LEU A 53 5.89 5.99 -12.41
N ALA A 54 5.41 7.17 -12.02
CA ALA A 54 5.53 7.68 -10.66
C ALA A 54 4.83 6.75 -9.66
N HIS A 55 3.65 6.22 -10.01
CA HIS A 55 2.93 5.27 -9.16
C HIS A 55 3.70 3.95 -8.97
N TRP A 56 4.29 3.42 -10.04
CA TRP A 56 5.16 2.24 -9.98
C TRP A 56 6.42 2.50 -9.16
N LEU A 57 7.06 3.66 -9.33
CA LEU A 57 8.24 4.06 -8.57
C LEU A 57 7.93 4.19 -7.07
N GLU A 58 6.82 4.81 -6.69
CA GLU A 58 6.37 4.86 -5.29
C GLU A 58 6.18 3.45 -4.71
N THR A 59 5.56 2.54 -5.47
CA THR A 59 5.33 1.16 -5.04
C THR A 59 6.65 0.43 -4.83
N VAL A 60 7.58 0.51 -5.79
CA VAL A 60 8.91 -0.11 -5.68
C VAL A 60 9.70 0.49 -4.52
N PHE A 61 9.60 1.80 -4.31
CA PHE A 61 10.25 2.47 -3.19
C PHE A 61 9.76 1.94 -1.83
N LEU A 62 8.44 1.78 -1.65
CA LEU A 62 7.90 1.22 -0.41
C LEU A 62 8.30 -0.25 -0.21
N LEU A 63 8.28 -1.06 -1.27
CA LEU A 63 8.78 -2.45 -1.21
C LEU A 63 10.27 -2.50 -0.83
N ALA A 64 11.09 -1.58 -1.35
CA ALA A 64 12.50 -1.48 -1.00
C ALA A 64 12.70 -1.05 0.48
N LEU A 65 11.85 -0.16 1.01
CA LEU A 65 11.86 0.17 2.43
C LEU A 65 11.50 -1.04 3.31
N MET A 66 10.54 -1.86 2.89
CA MET A 66 10.18 -3.09 3.60
C MET A 66 11.32 -4.11 3.58
N TRP A 67 12.02 -4.23 2.45
CA TRP A 67 13.20 -5.09 2.32
C TRP A 67 14.31 -4.75 3.34
N LEU A 68 14.48 -3.45 3.67
CA LEU A 68 15.50 -2.98 4.60
C LEU A 68 15.30 -3.47 6.05
N PHE A 69 14.12 -4.00 6.40
CA PHE A 69 13.91 -4.65 7.69
C PHE A 69 14.62 -6.00 7.81
N TRP A 70 15.00 -6.62 6.68
CA TRP A 70 15.71 -7.89 6.65
C TRP A 70 16.77 -7.95 5.53
N PRO A 71 17.82 -7.11 5.61
CA PRO A 71 18.80 -6.96 4.54
C PRO A 71 19.84 -8.10 4.53
N ASP A 72 20.00 -8.84 5.63
CA ASP A 72 20.94 -9.95 5.75
C ASP A 72 20.26 -11.20 6.34
N PRO A 73 20.22 -12.32 5.59
CA PRO A 73 20.65 -12.46 4.21
C PRO A 73 19.71 -11.74 3.23
N TRP A 74 20.27 -11.12 2.19
CA TRP A 74 19.54 -10.27 1.23
C TRP A 74 18.34 -10.99 0.58
N TRP A 75 18.46 -12.30 0.35
CA TRP A 75 17.40 -13.11 -0.26
C TRP A 75 16.20 -13.30 0.68
N ALA A 76 16.40 -13.28 2.00
CA ALA A 76 15.31 -13.41 2.97
C ALA A 76 14.42 -12.16 2.96
N GLY A 77 15.02 -10.96 2.89
CA GLY A 77 14.27 -9.72 2.70
C GLY A 77 13.48 -9.72 1.40
N VAL A 78 14.06 -10.23 0.29
CA VAL A 78 13.34 -10.30 -1.00
C VAL A 78 12.14 -11.23 -0.91
N LEU A 79 12.33 -12.42 -0.33
CA LEU A 79 11.25 -13.41 -0.17
C LEU A 79 10.12 -12.87 0.71
N LEU A 80 10.48 -12.18 1.79
CA LEU A 80 9.53 -11.62 2.76
C LEU A 80 8.73 -10.47 2.15
N THR A 81 9.37 -9.53 1.49
CA THR A 81 8.70 -8.43 0.76
C THR A 81 7.82 -8.96 -0.37
N ALA A 82 8.29 -9.94 -1.14
CA ALA A 82 7.48 -10.58 -2.19
C ALA A 82 6.27 -11.32 -1.61
N GLY A 83 6.43 -11.98 -0.46
CA GLY A 83 5.36 -12.62 0.28
C GLY A 83 4.30 -11.63 0.76
N VAL A 84 4.71 -10.47 1.28
CA VAL A 84 3.77 -9.40 1.64
C VAL A 84 3.02 -8.88 0.41
N TYR A 85 3.72 -8.62 -0.70
CA TYR A 85 3.07 -8.18 -1.93
C TYR A 85 2.04 -9.19 -2.46
N LEU A 86 2.35 -10.49 -2.38
CA LEU A 86 1.41 -11.56 -2.74
C LEU A 86 0.20 -11.59 -1.78
N LEU A 87 0.44 -11.48 -0.47
CA LEU A 87 -0.63 -11.43 0.53
C LEU A 87 -1.54 -10.24 0.29
N GLU A 88 -1.01 -9.08 -0.08
CA GLU A 88 -1.83 -7.93 -0.44
C GLU A 88 -2.71 -8.19 -1.66
N ILE A 89 -2.18 -8.84 -2.70
CA ILE A 89 -2.99 -9.24 -3.85
C ILE A 89 -4.10 -10.21 -3.43
N ILE A 90 -3.82 -11.14 -2.53
CA ILE A 90 -4.82 -12.09 -2.02
C ILE A 90 -5.89 -11.36 -1.19
N VAL A 91 -5.47 -10.47 -0.29
CA VAL A 91 -6.38 -9.64 0.53
C VAL A 91 -7.24 -8.77 -0.37
N ASP A 92 -6.68 -8.19 -1.43
CA ASP A 92 -7.42 -7.43 -2.44
C ASP A 92 -8.49 -8.26 -3.15
N ASN A 93 -8.14 -9.49 -3.54
CA ASN A 93 -9.09 -10.38 -4.21
C ASN A 93 -10.22 -10.89 -3.30
N ILE A 94 -10.00 -10.98 -1.99
CA ILE A 94 -10.96 -11.58 -1.04
C ILE A 94 -11.75 -10.51 -0.26
N SER A 95 -11.21 -9.31 -0.10
CA SER A 95 -11.82 -8.25 0.71
C SER A 95 -12.87 -7.46 -0.06
N ALA A 96 -14.02 -7.24 0.57
CA ALA A 96 -15.04 -6.32 0.06
C ALA A 96 -14.56 -4.87 0.16
N ARG A 97 -14.94 -4.04 -0.81
CA ARG A 97 -14.60 -2.61 -0.85
C ARG A 97 -15.11 -1.91 0.42
N LEU A 98 -14.20 -1.31 1.20
CA LEU A 98 -14.51 -0.47 2.35
C LEU A 98 -14.71 0.98 1.91
N THR A 99 -15.59 1.71 2.58
CA THR A 99 -15.79 3.13 2.28
C THR A 99 -14.64 3.97 2.85
N TRP A 100 -14.31 5.08 2.18
CA TRP A 100 -13.17 5.94 2.51
C TRP A 100 -13.15 6.45 3.96
N ARG A 101 -14.33 6.62 4.59
CA ARG A 101 -14.44 7.02 6.01
C ARG A 101 -13.95 5.93 6.96
N TRP A 102 -14.33 4.69 6.68
CA TRP A 102 -13.86 3.52 7.43
C TRP A 102 -12.39 3.26 7.20
N MET A 103 -11.90 3.47 5.97
CA MET A 103 -10.46 3.44 5.66
C MET A 103 -9.67 4.42 6.51
N LEU A 104 -10.06 5.69 6.54
CA LEU A 104 -9.35 6.69 7.35
C LEU A 104 -9.42 6.34 8.84
N GLY A 105 -10.59 5.92 9.34
CA GLY A 105 -10.73 5.49 10.73
C GLY A 105 -9.78 4.35 11.09
N LEU A 106 -9.69 3.31 10.25
CA LEU A 106 -8.78 2.17 10.45
C LEU A 106 -7.31 2.58 10.30
N ALA A 107 -6.96 3.33 9.26
CA ALA A 107 -5.59 3.76 9.00
C ALA A 107 -5.04 4.61 10.17
N TRP A 108 -5.82 5.58 10.63
CA TRP A 108 -5.42 6.45 11.73
C TRP A 108 -5.37 5.70 13.06
N SER A 109 -6.39 4.89 13.38
CA SER A 109 -6.43 4.15 14.65
C SER A 109 -5.36 3.07 14.71
N VAL A 110 -5.33 2.16 13.73
CA VAL A 110 -4.41 1.01 13.70
C VAL A 110 -2.98 1.46 13.46
N GLY A 111 -2.76 2.39 12.54
CA GLY A 111 -1.43 2.93 12.25
C GLY A 111 -0.81 3.64 13.45
N LEU A 112 -1.56 4.53 14.11
CA LEU A 112 -1.06 5.21 15.31
C LEU A 112 -0.90 4.25 16.49
N ALA A 113 -1.83 3.31 16.69
CA ALA A 113 -1.73 2.33 17.78
C ALA A 113 -0.51 1.42 17.63
N LEU A 114 -0.19 0.97 16.42
CA LEU A 114 1.01 0.15 16.15
C LEU A 114 2.31 0.93 16.35
N CYS A 115 2.37 2.17 15.86
CA CYS A 115 3.55 3.03 16.04
C CYS A 115 3.80 3.38 17.52
N LEU A 116 2.74 3.75 18.26
CA LEU A 116 2.83 4.04 19.69
C LEU A 116 3.14 2.79 20.51
N GLY A 117 2.52 1.65 20.17
CA GLY A 117 2.81 0.35 20.79
C GLY A 117 4.28 -0.03 20.62
N ASN A 118 4.84 0.18 19.43
CA ASN A 118 6.25 -0.08 19.18
C ASN A 118 7.17 0.85 19.99
N TYR A 119 6.85 2.13 20.11
CA TYR A 119 7.61 3.07 20.94
C TYR A 119 7.59 2.66 22.43
N CYS A 120 6.43 2.24 22.94
CA CYS A 120 6.28 1.77 24.31
C CYS A 120 7.06 0.46 24.57
N MET A 121 7.18 -0.42 23.56
CA MET A 121 7.93 -1.68 23.66
C MET A 121 9.45 -1.50 23.59
N LEU A 122 9.91 -0.37 23.05
CA LEU A 122 11.32 -0.02 22.90
C LEU A 122 11.88 0.82 24.07
N GLY A 123 10.98 1.45 24.84
CA GLY A 123 11.29 2.29 25.99
C GLY A 123 11.39 1.53 27.31
#